data_AF-A0A0K2JEE3-F1
#
_entry.id   AF-A0A0K2JEE3-F1
#
_cell.length_a   1.000
_cell.length_b   1.000
_cell.length_c   1.000
_cell.angle_alpha   90.00
_cell.angle_beta   90.00
_cell.angle_gamma   90.00
#
_symmetry.space_group_name_H-M   'P 1'
#
loop_
_entity.id
_entity.type
_entity.pdbx_description
1 polymer ?
#
loop_
_entity_poly.entity_id
_entity_poly.type
_entity_poly.pdbx_seq_one_letter_code
_entity_poly.pdbx_strand_id
1 'polypeptide(L)'
;MGGSDLEIEEKGEKYGKSWFIKYQGKISVPIPSGGRYFLENVDINSFRALDSQDRSTLMVGMDKNHVYCGNISLPDLNPDKLEIIGNGYYTDGTNTYFCSPNPERNEKLPGIMEFLQSLVYSYSKTKRPQSYIYPYTKIENEKKLQAVKDLYLVATDGEKVYYKGKLLENADLKTLKRVDMYTEYLADKENVYYKSKLLPIKNNGKLKVVSLQQGEDFLYDEINGYVFKEDYFFDREKSPYKALGNKGNHMYSMIFVNNEGIYYYDNQEKKLKRAGNNIFIGNLEEVNPNIFTDDENIYYFHGYEMRERYKKTSRNTEIYYLDKKVNWKKVADIGDGVHGSIWQKGDKHYYFDNLGMDSTIQDTIYEITDEDTLGYLLNNSGNVDKIKEFIENGKLIQTAGEKKVEIAVEDKKIPDNEKWWFLGALAVVFVVVVILRIKENQ
;
A
#
# COMPACT_ATOMS: atom_id res chain seq x y z
N MET A 1 0.96 32.94 19.38
CA MET A 1 2.01 32.33 18.54
C MET A 1 2.24 30.93 19.07
N GLY A 2 2.06 29.89 18.25
CA GLY A 2 2.32 28.51 18.68
C GLY A 2 3.82 28.22 18.67
N GLY A 3 4.33 27.51 19.68
CA GLY A 3 5.71 27.01 19.69
C GLY A 3 5.96 26.04 18.54
N SER A 4 7.22 25.75 18.24
CA SER A 4 7.55 24.71 17.26
C SER A 4 7.05 23.34 17.74
N ASP A 5 6.83 22.40 16.82
CA ASP A 5 6.37 21.04 17.19
C ASP A 5 7.36 20.36 18.16
N LEU A 6 8.66 20.66 18.03
CA LEU A 6 9.74 20.23 18.95
C LEU A 6 9.60 20.88 20.34
N GLU A 7 9.39 22.19 20.39
CA GLU A 7 9.23 22.90 21.67
C GLU A 7 8.01 22.41 22.44
N ILE A 8 6.91 22.13 21.74
CA ILE A 8 5.69 21.57 22.35
C ILE A 8 5.98 20.16 22.91
N GLU A 9 6.72 19.33 22.19
CA GLU A 9 7.10 17.99 22.66
C GLU A 9 8.05 18.01 23.86
N GLU A 10 9.00 18.95 23.90
CA GLU A 10 10.00 19.07 24.97
C GLU A 10 9.47 19.76 26.23
N LYS A 11 8.67 20.82 26.07
CA LYS A 11 8.24 21.71 27.17
C LYS A 11 6.76 21.57 27.53
N GLY A 12 5.98 20.87 26.71
CA GLY A 12 4.56 20.65 26.95
C GLY A 12 4.29 19.59 28.01
N GLU A 13 3.14 19.72 28.67
CA GLU A 13 2.66 18.74 29.64
C GLU A 13 1.88 17.64 28.91
N LYS A 14 2.38 16.40 28.97
CA LYS A 14 1.76 15.22 28.32
C LYS A 14 0.59 14.70 29.15
N TYR A 15 -0.51 14.37 28.49
CA TYR A 15 -1.64 13.70 29.15
C TYR A 15 -1.39 12.19 29.20
N GLY A 16 -0.70 11.75 30.25
CA GLY A 16 -0.35 10.34 30.44
C GLY A 16 0.43 9.77 29.26
N LYS A 17 -0.01 8.61 28.75
CA LYS A 17 0.54 7.95 27.56
C LYS A 17 -0.12 8.38 26.24
N SER A 18 -1.15 9.21 26.30
CA SER A 18 -1.86 9.68 25.11
C SER A 18 -0.97 10.54 24.22
N TRP A 19 -1.46 10.86 23.02
CA TRP A 19 -0.79 11.76 22.10
C TRP A 19 -1.09 13.24 22.37
N PHE A 20 -1.90 13.57 23.38
CA PHE A 20 -2.25 14.95 23.69
C PHE A 20 -1.19 15.65 24.55
N ILE A 21 -0.93 16.91 24.22
CA ILE A 21 -0.02 17.78 24.95
C ILE A 21 -0.69 19.11 25.24
N LYS A 22 -0.65 19.52 26.51
CA LYS A 22 -1.00 20.87 26.95
C LYS A 22 0.23 21.78 26.85
N TYR A 23 0.08 22.89 26.13
CA TYR A 23 1.13 23.89 26.00
C TYR A 23 0.52 25.29 25.89
N GLN A 24 1.00 26.22 26.71
CA GLN A 24 0.56 27.63 26.72
C GLN A 24 -0.97 27.81 26.74
N GLY A 25 -1.67 27.05 27.59
CA GLY A 25 -3.13 27.13 27.69
C GLY A 25 -3.86 26.64 26.44
N LYS A 26 -3.25 25.75 25.65
CA LYS A 26 -3.89 25.05 24.53
C LYS A 26 -3.59 23.57 24.59
N ILE A 27 -4.42 22.79 23.92
CA ILE A 27 -4.28 21.34 23.82
C ILE A 27 -4.01 20.99 22.37
N SER A 28 -3.02 20.13 22.14
CA SER A 28 -2.58 19.72 20.81
C SER A 28 -2.41 18.22 20.72
N VAL A 29 -2.48 17.70 19.49
CA VAL A 29 -2.29 16.27 19.18
C VAL A 29 -1.55 16.14 17.84
N PRO A 30 -0.57 15.24 17.73
CA PRO A 30 0.04 14.89 16.47
C PRO A 30 -0.85 13.95 15.66
N ILE A 31 -0.97 14.24 14.37
CA ILE A 31 -1.53 13.34 13.37
C ILE A 31 -0.40 12.98 12.41
N PRO A 32 0.05 11.72 12.36
CA PRO A 32 1.08 11.29 11.42
C PRO A 32 0.79 11.77 9.99
N SER A 33 1.84 12.23 9.31
CA SER A 33 1.78 12.88 7.98
C SER A 33 1.04 14.23 7.90
N GLY A 34 0.13 14.56 8.83
CA GLY A 34 -0.52 15.88 8.94
C GLY A 34 0.24 16.88 9.82
N GLY A 35 0.99 16.38 10.80
CA GLY A 35 1.67 17.16 11.83
C GLY A 35 0.79 17.47 13.03
N ARG A 36 1.13 18.51 13.79
CA ARG A 36 0.44 18.84 15.04
C ARG A 36 -0.74 19.79 14.83
N TYR A 37 -1.87 19.44 15.45
CA TYR A 37 -3.11 20.20 15.43
C TYR A 37 -3.49 20.61 16.84
N PHE A 38 -4.02 21.83 17.00
CA PHE A 38 -4.63 22.29 18.25
C PHE A 38 -6.12 21.98 18.24
N LEU A 39 -6.65 21.62 19.41
CA LEU A 39 -8.08 21.40 19.60
C LEU A 39 -8.78 22.77 19.66
N GLU A 40 -9.94 22.86 18.99
CA GLU A 40 -10.79 24.06 18.99
C GLU A 40 -11.92 23.89 20.00
N ASN A 41 -12.32 25.01 20.63
CA ASN A 41 -13.43 25.06 21.59
C ASN A 41 -13.33 24.07 22.76
N VAL A 42 -12.11 23.77 23.20
CA VAL A 42 -11.83 22.84 24.29
C VAL A 42 -11.90 23.52 25.66
N ASP A 43 -12.59 22.90 26.62
CA ASP A 43 -12.50 23.27 28.03
C ASP A 43 -11.22 22.65 28.62
N ILE A 44 -10.17 23.48 28.67
CA ILE A 44 -8.82 23.05 29.07
C ILE A 44 -8.77 22.54 30.51
N ASN A 45 -9.64 23.06 31.39
CA ASN A 45 -9.61 22.73 32.81
C ASN A 45 -10.19 21.35 33.10
N SER A 46 -11.14 20.91 32.29
CA SER A 46 -11.78 19.59 32.39
C SER A 46 -11.17 18.55 31.43
N PHE A 47 -10.20 18.93 30.60
CA PHE A 47 -9.66 18.02 29.61
C PHE A 47 -8.91 16.84 30.25
N ARG A 48 -9.20 15.65 29.74
CA ARG A 48 -8.55 14.39 30.06
C ARG A 48 -8.36 13.57 28.78
N ALA A 49 -7.37 12.70 28.77
CA ALA A 49 -7.15 11.78 27.65
C ALA A 49 -7.27 10.33 28.09
N LEU A 50 -7.61 9.45 27.15
CA LEU A 50 -7.43 8.03 27.36
C LEU A 50 -5.94 7.70 27.23
N ASP A 51 -5.40 6.96 28.19
CA ASP A 51 -3.96 6.66 28.28
C ASP A 51 -3.66 5.16 28.46
N SER A 52 -4.58 4.32 27.97
CA SER A 52 -4.45 2.86 28.05
C SER A 52 -3.33 2.31 27.15
N GLN A 53 -2.98 1.03 27.30
CA GLN A 53 -1.99 0.38 26.44
C GLN A 53 -2.49 0.12 25.01
N ASP A 54 -3.81 0.17 24.78
CA ASP A 54 -4.33 0.00 23.43
C ASP A 54 -4.02 1.26 22.61
N ARG A 55 -3.26 1.07 21.52
CA ARG A 55 -2.91 2.11 20.55
C ARG A 55 -4.15 2.85 20.05
N SER A 56 -5.30 2.18 19.97
CA SER A 56 -6.56 2.79 19.56
C SER A 56 -7.11 3.82 20.53
N THR A 57 -6.57 3.95 21.73
CA THR A 57 -7.02 4.94 22.71
C THR A 57 -6.15 6.19 22.76
N LEU A 58 -4.92 6.13 22.24
CA LEU A 58 -3.92 7.20 22.42
C LEU A 58 -4.29 8.51 21.72
N MET A 59 -5.11 8.44 20.67
CA MET A 59 -5.63 9.62 19.97
C MET A 59 -6.98 10.11 20.50
N VAL A 60 -7.53 9.52 21.57
CA VAL A 60 -8.84 9.89 22.10
C VAL A 60 -8.72 10.73 23.36
N GLY A 61 -9.22 11.96 23.26
CA GLY A 61 -9.27 12.93 24.34
C GLY A 61 -10.71 13.38 24.60
N MET A 62 -10.98 13.99 25.73
CA MET A 62 -12.30 14.55 26.02
C MET A 62 -12.22 15.68 27.04
N ASP A 63 -13.15 16.62 26.94
CA ASP A 63 -13.46 17.58 28.00
C ASP A 63 -14.87 17.32 28.52
N LYS A 64 -15.39 18.19 29.39
CA LYS A 64 -16.75 18.05 29.94
C LYS A 64 -17.88 18.12 28.89
N ASN A 65 -17.61 18.61 27.68
CA ASN A 65 -18.59 18.85 26.63
C ASN A 65 -18.45 17.88 25.44
N HIS A 66 -17.23 17.47 25.10
CA HIS A 66 -16.94 16.77 23.86
C HIS A 66 -15.93 15.63 24.04
N VAL A 67 -16.10 14.58 23.23
CA VAL A 67 -15.08 13.56 22.97
C VAL A 67 -14.40 13.87 21.64
N TYR A 68 -13.09 13.69 21.56
CA TYR A 68 -12.27 14.00 20.39
C TYR A 68 -11.59 12.75 19.83
N CYS A 69 -11.69 12.56 18.51
CA CYS A 69 -10.88 11.63 17.73
C CYS A 69 -9.74 12.41 17.07
N GLY A 70 -8.55 12.36 17.65
CA GLY A 70 -7.49 13.32 17.38
C GLY A 70 -7.94 14.74 17.76
N ASN A 71 -7.92 15.67 16.81
CA ASN A 71 -8.36 17.05 17.04
C ASN A 71 -9.82 17.30 16.63
N ILE A 72 -10.54 16.29 16.13
CA ILE A 72 -11.91 16.41 15.65
C ILE A 72 -12.89 15.96 16.74
N SER A 73 -13.85 16.82 17.08
CA SER A 73 -14.92 16.49 18.04
C SER A 73 -15.92 15.50 17.45
N LEU A 74 -16.35 14.54 18.25
CA LEU A 74 -17.42 13.58 18.00
C LEU A 74 -18.67 14.08 18.73
N PRO A 75 -19.56 14.83 18.06
CA PRO A 75 -20.52 15.72 18.72
C PRO A 75 -21.59 15.00 19.54
N ASP A 76 -21.91 13.74 19.23
CA ASP A 76 -23.01 13.03 19.87
C ASP A 76 -22.57 12.16 21.06
N LEU A 77 -21.26 12.05 21.33
CA LEU A 77 -20.77 11.24 22.46
C LEU A 77 -20.75 12.05 23.75
N ASN A 78 -21.41 11.52 24.78
CA ASN A 78 -21.34 12.04 26.14
C ASN A 78 -20.00 11.64 26.82
N PRO A 79 -19.12 12.60 27.13
CA PRO A 79 -17.80 12.31 27.72
C PRO A 79 -17.88 11.70 29.13
N ASP A 80 -18.94 11.97 29.90
CA ASP A 80 -19.10 11.44 31.27
C ASP A 80 -19.46 9.95 31.27
N LYS A 81 -19.97 9.43 30.15
CA LYS A 81 -20.42 8.03 30.01
C LYS A 81 -19.58 7.23 29.03
N LEU A 82 -18.44 7.76 28.58
CA LEU A 82 -17.64 7.11 27.54
C LEU A 82 -17.08 5.76 28.02
N GLU A 83 -17.44 4.70 27.30
CA GLU A 83 -16.93 3.34 27.43
C GLU A 83 -16.06 2.98 26.21
N ILE A 84 -14.97 2.26 26.48
CA ILE A 84 -14.08 1.71 25.45
C ILE A 84 -14.58 0.30 25.11
N ILE A 85 -14.99 0.08 23.86
CA ILE A 85 -15.37 -1.26 23.38
C ILE A 85 -14.14 -2.05 22.91
N GLY A 86 -13.12 -1.35 22.41
CA GLY A 86 -11.92 -1.91 21.78
C GLY A 86 -11.97 -1.84 20.25
N ASN A 87 -10.87 -2.18 19.57
CA ASN A 87 -10.75 -2.09 18.10
C ASN A 87 -11.07 -0.71 17.51
N GLY A 88 -10.87 0.37 18.29
CA GLY A 88 -11.22 1.74 17.90
C GLY A 88 -12.70 2.11 18.05
N TYR A 89 -13.51 1.29 18.74
CA TYR A 89 -14.93 1.58 18.99
C TYR A 89 -15.16 2.15 20.39
N TYR A 90 -16.03 3.15 20.46
CA TYR A 90 -16.37 3.93 21.65
C TYR A 90 -17.88 4.15 21.74
N THR A 91 -18.44 4.09 22.94
CA THR A 91 -19.88 4.32 23.16
C THR A 91 -20.14 5.12 24.43
N ASP A 92 -21.24 5.85 24.49
CA ASP A 92 -21.75 6.46 25.72
C ASP A 92 -23.02 5.75 26.26
N GLY A 93 -23.32 4.56 25.70
CA GLY A 93 -24.55 3.79 25.94
C GLY A 93 -25.71 4.15 25.01
N THR A 94 -25.68 5.30 24.33
CA THR A 94 -26.69 5.75 23.35
C THR A 94 -26.11 5.85 21.94
N ASN A 95 -24.98 6.52 21.81
CA ASN A 95 -24.25 6.74 20.58
C ASN A 95 -23.00 5.86 20.56
N THR A 96 -22.67 5.35 19.38
CA THR A 96 -21.46 4.56 19.17
C THR A 96 -20.69 5.13 17.99
N TYR A 97 -19.38 5.28 18.14
CA TYR A 97 -18.48 5.72 17.09
C TYR A 97 -17.32 4.76 16.93
N PHE A 98 -16.90 4.59 15.69
CA PHE A 98 -15.57 4.14 15.35
C PHE A 98 -14.66 5.37 15.20
N CYS A 99 -13.47 5.32 15.80
CA CYS A 99 -12.36 6.26 15.62
C CYS A 99 -11.12 5.46 15.24
N SER A 100 -10.64 5.64 14.01
CA SER A 100 -9.53 4.88 13.47
C SER A 100 -8.24 5.19 14.22
N PRO A 101 -7.49 4.19 14.68
CA PRO A 101 -6.14 4.36 15.22
C PRO A 101 -5.09 4.78 14.19
N ASN A 102 -5.40 4.59 12.91
CA ASN A 102 -4.52 4.89 11.79
C ASN A 102 -5.03 6.14 11.08
N PRO A 103 -4.20 7.19 10.94
CA PRO A 103 -4.59 8.38 10.23
C PRO A 103 -4.61 8.12 8.72
N GLU A 104 -5.56 8.76 8.04
CA GLU A 104 -5.72 8.70 6.59
C GLU A 104 -5.78 10.13 6.03
N ARG A 105 -5.48 10.29 4.74
CA ARG A 105 -5.58 11.58 4.06
C ARG A 105 -7.03 12.07 4.12
N ASN A 106 -7.21 13.35 4.43
CA ASN A 106 -8.53 13.96 4.48
C ASN A 106 -9.05 14.21 3.05
N GLU A 107 -9.86 13.28 2.54
CA GLU A 107 -10.46 13.38 1.20
C GLU A 107 -11.38 14.60 1.03
N LYS A 108 -11.87 15.21 2.13
CA LYS A 108 -12.70 16.41 2.08
C LYS A 108 -11.90 17.70 1.83
N LEU A 109 -10.57 17.65 1.87
CA LEU A 109 -9.71 18.80 1.59
C LEU A 109 -9.02 18.61 0.22
N PRO A 110 -9.50 19.27 -0.85
CA PRO A 110 -8.85 19.20 -2.15
C PRO A 110 -7.39 19.69 -2.08
N GLY A 111 -6.48 19.07 -2.85
CA GLY A 111 -5.05 19.38 -2.79
C GLY A 111 -4.69 20.85 -3.06
N ILE A 112 -5.44 21.53 -3.94
CA ILE A 112 -5.26 22.97 -4.19
C ILE A 112 -5.61 23.80 -2.94
N MET A 113 -6.69 23.42 -2.25
CA MET A 113 -7.12 24.11 -1.04
C MET A 113 -6.15 23.82 0.12
N GLU A 114 -5.64 22.60 0.22
CA GLU A 114 -4.55 22.22 1.14
C GLU A 114 -3.31 23.09 0.91
N PHE A 115 -2.89 23.27 -0.35
CA PHE A 115 -1.76 24.11 -0.72
C PHE A 115 -1.97 25.58 -0.35
N LEU A 116 -3.13 26.17 -0.68
CA LEU A 116 -3.44 27.54 -0.31
C LEU A 116 -3.43 27.74 1.21
N GLN A 117 -4.06 26.82 1.95
CA GLN A 117 -4.06 26.86 3.41
C GLN A 117 -2.67 26.65 4.00
N SER A 118 -1.81 25.83 3.40
CA SER A 118 -0.44 25.62 3.87
C SER A 118 0.43 26.88 3.70
N LEU A 119 0.22 27.65 2.63
CA LEU A 119 0.88 28.94 2.42
C LEU A 119 0.38 30.01 3.40
N VAL A 120 -0.94 30.10 3.61
CA VAL A 120 -1.50 30.99 4.65
C VAL A 120 -0.94 30.60 6.02
N TYR A 121 -0.83 29.31 6.32
CA TYR A 121 -0.24 28.81 7.56
C TYR A 121 1.26 29.10 7.66
N SER A 122 2.03 29.00 6.58
CA SER A 122 3.48 29.25 6.60
C SER A 122 3.79 30.70 6.98
N TYR A 123 2.96 31.64 6.53
CA TYR A 123 3.09 33.06 6.83
C TYR A 123 2.47 33.46 8.17
N SER A 124 1.21 33.07 8.42
CA SER A 124 0.46 33.55 9.60
C SER A 124 0.62 32.68 10.85
N LYS A 125 1.03 31.40 10.70
CA LYS A 125 1.08 30.39 11.77
C LYS A 125 -0.25 30.25 12.55
N THR A 126 -1.38 30.59 11.93
CA THR A 126 -2.70 30.63 12.58
C THR A 126 -3.35 29.25 12.67
N LYS A 127 -3.72 28.66 11.52
CA LYS A 127 -4.39 27.36 11.43
C LYS A 127 -3.75 26.49 10.35
N ARG A 128 -3.32 25.30 10.73
CA ARG A 128 -2.74 24.30 9.83
C ARG A 128 -3.86 23.66 8.99
N PRO A 129 -3.67 23.39 7.68
CA PRO A 129 -4.63 22.63 6.90
C PRO A 129 -4.83 21.23 7.48
N GLN A 130 -6.08 20.79 7.56
CA GLN A 130 -6.42 19.43 8.00
C GLN A 130 -6.21 18.44 6.85
N SER A 131 -4.96 18.17 6.48
CA SER A 131 -4.59 17.28 5.38
C SER A 131 -4.73 15.79 5.72
N TYR A 132 -4.60 15.44 7.01
CA TYR A 132 -4.81 14.08 7.53
C TYR A 132 -5.77 14.13 8.72
N ILE A 133 -6.54 13.07 8.90
CA ILE A 133 -7.43 12.89 10.06
C ILE A 133 -7.29 11.46 10.58
N TYR A 134 -7.74 11.21 11.80
CA TYR A 134 -8.17 9.87 12.19
C TYR A 134 -9.61 9.69 11.68
N PRO A 135 -9.86 8.84 10.67
CA PRO A 135 -11.22 8.62 10.18
C PRO A 135 -12.15 8.19 11.32
N TYR A 136 -13.35 8.72 11.33
CA TYR A 136 -14.37 8.34 12.30
C TYR A 136 -15.70 8.09 11.60
N THR A 137 -16.54 7.27 12.22
CA THR A 137 -17.85 6.91 11.68
C THR A 137 -18.81 6.70 12.84
N LYS A 138 -19.95 7.41 12.82
CA LYS A 138 -21.07 7.13 13.72
C LYS A 138 -21.74 5.85 13.25
N ILE A 139 -22.07 4.98 14.20
CA ILE A 139 -22.70 3.69 13.92
C ILE A 139 -24.16 3.79 14.33
N GLU A 140 -25.04 3.40 13.42
CA GLU A 140 -26.47 3.23 13.71
C GLU A 140 -26.67 1.78 14.18
N ASN A 141 -26.65 1.60 15.50
CA ASN A 141 -26.87 0.32 16.16
C ASN A 141 -27.79 0.49 17.37
N GLU A 142 -28.70 -0.46 17.56
CA GLU A 142 -29.58 -0.50 18.74
C GLU A 142 -29.00 -1.37 19.86
N LYS A 143 -28.10 -2.30 19.51
CA LYS A 143 -27.54 -3.30 20.41
C LYS A 143 -26.11 -2.94 20.81
N LYS A 144 -25.69 -3.35 22.01
CA LYS A 144 -24.33 -3.10 22.51
C LYS A 144 -23.29 -3.82 21.64
N LEU A 145 -22.33 -3.06 21.12
CA LEU A 145 -21.21 -3.63 20.36
C LEU A 145 -20.16 -4.25 21.29
N GLN A 146 -19.46 -5.23 20.74
CA GLN A 146 -18.29 -5.87 21.31
C GLN A 146 -17.18 -5.90 20.26
N ALA A 147 -15.94 -5.62 20.67
CA ALA A 147 -14.79 -5.79 19.79
C ALA A 147 -14.57 -7.27 19.48
N VAL A 148 -14.30 -7.59 18.22
CA VAL A 148 -14.00 -8.96 17.80
C VAL A 148 -12.53 -9.26 18.06
N LYS A 149 -12.27 -10.32 18.83
CA LYS A 149 -10.91 -10.78 19.12
C LYS A 149 -10.21 -11.21 17.83
N ASP A 150 -8.92 -10.93 17.73
CA ASP A 150 -8.03 -11.31 16.61
C ASP A 150 -8.40 -10.69 15.24
N LEU A 151 -9.48 -9.91 15.15
CA LEU A 151 -9.86 -9.13 13.98
C LEU A 151 -9.82 -7.63 14.29
N TYR A 152 -8.64 -7.04 14.15
CA TYR A 152 -8.44 -5.61 14.36
C TYR A 152 -9.36 -4.77 13.46
N LEU A 153 -9.95 -3.72 14.05
CA LEU A 153 -10.96 -2.81 13.46
C LEU A 153 -12.36 -3.41 13.25
N VAL A 154 -12.62 -4.63 13.76
CA VAL A 154 -13.92 -5.28 13.67
C VAL A 154 -14.68 -5.23 15.01
N ALA A 155 -15.98 -4.91 14.96
CA ALA A 155 -16.90 -5.03 16.08
C ALA A 155 -18.19 -5.73 15.67
N THR A 156 -18.95 -6.22 16.64
CA THR A 156 -20.22 -6.92 16.40
C THR A 156 -21.23 -6.64 17.51
N ASP A 157 -22.52 -6.64 17.20
CA ASP A 157 -23.60 -6.68 18.19
C ASP A 157 -24.12 -8.12 18.46
N GLY A 158 -23.46 -9.13 17.89
CA GLY A 158 -23.87 -10.54 17.90
C GLY A 158 -24.70 -10.97 16.67
N GLU A 159 -25.26 -10.03 15.91
CA GLU A 159 -26.02 -10.29 14.68
C GLU A 159 -25.36 -9.69 13.44
N LYS A 160 -24.88 -8.45 13.56
CA LYS A 160 -24.20 -7.67 12.55
C LYS A 160 -22.72 -7.59 12.87
N VAL A 161 -21.91 -7.51 11.81
CA VAL A 161 -20.47 -7.31 11.91
C VAL A 161 -20.12 -5.99 11.24
N TYR A 162 -19.25 -5.22 11.87
CA TYR A 162 -18.84 -3.90 11.41
C TYR A 162 -17.32 -3.87 11.25
N TYR A 163 -16.83 -3.40 10.11
CA TYR A 163 -15.42 -3.11 9.86
C TYR A 163 -15.23 -1.61 9.72
N LYS A 164 -14.36 -1.01 10.53
CA LYS A 164 -14.17 0.45 10.60
C LYS A 164 -15.49 1.24 10.73
N GLY A 165 -16.44 0.73 11.53
CA GLY A 165 -17.76 1.32 11.74
C GLY A 165 -18.78 1.10 10.62
N LYS A 166 -18.42 0.41 9.53
CA LYS A 166 -19.33 0.12 8.40
C LYS A 166 -19.77 -1.34 8.42
N LEU A 167 -21.05 -1.59 8.12
CA LEU A 167 -21.64 -2.92 8.09
C LEU A 167 -20.96 -3.82 7.04
N LEU A 168 -20.62 -5.05 7.43
CA LEU A 168 -20.29 -6.15 6.53
C LEU A 168 -21.58 -6.91 6.20
N GLU A 169 -22.12 -6.68 5.01
CA GLU A 169 -23.36 -7.33 4.57
C GLU A 169 -23.21 -8.85 4.52
N ASN A 170 -24.14 -9.56 5.17
CA ASN A 170 -24.20 -11.04 5.22
C ASN A 170 -23.00 -11.73 5.88
N ALA A 171 -22.21 -11.02 6.69
CA ALA A 171 -21.00 -11.59 7.28
C ALA A 171 -21.30 -12.70 8.30
N ASP A 172 -20.63 -13.85 8.16
CA ASP A 172 -20.60 -14.90 9.18
C ASP A 172 -19.39 -14.71 10.10
N LEU A 173 -19.60 -14.05 11.23
CA LEU A 173 -18.57 -13.77 12.23
C LEU A 173 -17.76 -15.00 12.64
N LYS A 174 -18.39 -16.19 12.74
CA LYS A 174 -17.70 -17.40 13.23
C LYS A 174 -16.59 -17.86 12.30
N THR A 175 -16.69 -17.52 11.02
CA THR A 175 -15.77 -17.98 9.97
C THR A 175 -15.02 -16.84 9.29
N LEU A 176 -15.38 -15.59 9.60
CA LEU A 176 -14.73 -14.38 9.10
C LEU A 176 -13.26 -14.35 9.52
N LYS A 177 -12.39 -14.17 8.53
CA LYS A 177 -10.94 -14.03 8.71
C LYS A 177 -10.37 -13.08 7.68
N ARG A 178 -9.16 -12.55 7.93
CA ARG A 178 -8.40 -11.86 6.89
C ARG A 178 -7.87 -12.86 5.86
N VAL A 179 -7.88 -12.47 4.60
CA VAL A 179 -7.24 -13.26 3.53
C VAL A 179 -5.72 -13.14 3.63
N ASP A 180 -5.24 -11.94 3.92
CA ASP A 180 -3.83 -11.64 4.20
C ASP A 180 -3.74 -10.59 5.33
N MET A 181 -2.70 -10.65 6.16
CA MET A 181 -2.58 -9.80 7.35
C MET A 181 -2.29 -8.33 7.04
N TYR A 182 -1.67 -8.04 5.89
CA TYR A 182 -1.24 -6.71 5.46
C TYR A 182 -2.26 -6.00 4.55
N THR A 183 -3.27 -6.72 4.07
CA THR A 183 -4.35 -6.16 3.25
C THR A 183 -5.65 -5.98 4.03
N GLU A 184 -6.62 -5.31 3.40
CA GLU A 184 -7.98 -5.14 3.93
C GLU A 184 -8.98 -6.12 3.30
N TYR A 185 -8.49 -7.26 2.80
CA TYR A 185 -9.36 -8.33 2.32
C TYR A 185 -9.79 -9.24 3.47
N LEU A 186 -11.10 -9.44 3.59
CA LEU A 186 -11.70 -10.38 4.54
C LEU A 186 -12.53 -11.42 3.79
N ALA A 187 -12.64 -12.62 4.33
CA ALA A 187 -13.55 -13.63 3.83
C ALA A 187 -14.14 -14.44 4.99
N ASP A 188 -15.42 -14.75 4.90
CA ASP A 188 -16.07 -15.76 5.74
C ASP A 188 -16.27 -17.05 4.93
N LYS A 189 -17.06 -18.01 5.42
CA LYS A 189 -17.31 -19.28 4.70
C LYS A 189 -17.87 -19.12 3.28
N GLU A 190 -18.51 -18.00 2.96
CA GLU A 190 -19.25 -17.80 1.71
C GLU A 190 -18.91 -16.47 1.02
N ASN A 191 -18.69 -15.40 1.78
CA ASN A 191 -18.57 -14.04 1.27
C ASN A 191 -17.12 -13.54 1.33
N VAL A 192 -16.80 -12.62 0.42
CA VAL A 192 -15.49 -11.98 0.31
C VAL A 192 -15.67 -10.48 0.33
N TYR A 193 -14.83 -9.78 1.06
CA TYR A 193 -14.94 -8.34 1.29
C TYR A 193 -13.60 -7.66 1.02
N TYR A 194 -13.66 -6.44 0.48
CA TYR A 194 -12.57 -5.48 0.58
C TYR A 194 -13.05 -4.32 1.45
N LYS A 195 -12.36 -4.07 2.58
CA LYS A 195 -12.86 -3.21 3.66
C LYS A 195 -14.28 -3.66 4.05
N SER A 196 -15.27 -2.79 3.91
CA SER A 196 -16.67 -3.12 4.18
C SER A 196 -17.50 -3.50 2.95
N LYS A 197 -16.91 -3.49 1.76
CA LYS A 197 -17.63 -3.75 0.51
C LYS A 197 -17.63 -5.24 0.20
N LEU A 198 -18.82 -5.81 0.05
CA LEU A 198 -19.01 -7.18 -0.45
C LEU A 198 -18.56 -7.26 -1.91
N LEU A 199 -17.63 -8.17 -2.20
CA LEU A 199 -17.14 -8.42 -3.55
C LEU A 199 -18.10 -9.37 -4.29
N PRO A 200 -18.23 -9.23 -5.63
CA PRO A 200 -19.14 -10.01 -6.46
C PRO A 200 -18.65 -11.45 -6.73
N ILE A 201 -18.04 -12.09 -5.74
CA ILE A 201 -17.56 -13.48 -5.78
C ILE A 201 -17.88 -14.18 -4.46
N LYS A 202 -17.89 -15.52 -4.50
CA LYS A 202 -18.05 -16.35 -3.30
C LYS A 202 -16.69 -16.89 -2.87
N ASN A 203 -16.49 -17.00 -1.55
CA ASN A 203 -15.29 -17.64 -1.01
C ASN A 203 -15.34 -19.14 -1.33
N ASN A 204 -14.35 -19.62 -2.05
CA ASN A 204 -14.18 -21.03 -2.40
C ASN A 204 -13.07 -21.71 -1.58
N GLY A 205 -12.46 -21.00 -0.62
CA GLY A 205 -11.38 -21.50 0.23
C GLY A 205 -9.98 -21.45 -0.41
N LYS A 206 -9.85 -20.96 -1.65
CA LYS A 206 -8.58 -20.83 -2.41
C LYS A 206 -8.35 -19.40 -2.87
N LEU A 207 -8.45 -18.48 -1.92
CA LEU A 207 -8.11 -17.07 -2.10
C LEU A 207 -6.71 -16.81 -1.54
N LYS A 208 -5.92 -16.01 -2.25
CA LYS A 208 -4.64 -15.49 -1.76
C LYS A 208 -4.42 -14.06 -2.24
N VAL A 209 -3.49 -13.35 -1.60
CA VAL A 209 -2.97 -12.10 -2.13
C VAL A 209 -1.72 -12.39 -2.95
N VAL A 210 -1.62 -11.76 -4.11
CA VAL A 210 -0.43 -11.80 -4.97
C VAL A 210 0.07 -10.39 -5.24
N SER A 211 1.38 -10.21 -5.24
CA SER A 211 2.05 -8.92 -5.46
C SER A 211 3.49 -9.11 -5.88
N LEU A 212 4.10 -8.10 -6.51
CA LEU A 212 5.55 -8.05 -6.68
C LEU A 212 6.22 -7.71 -5.35
N GLN A 213 7.53 -7.94 -5.21
CA GLN A 213 8.25 -7.63 -3.96
C GLN A 213 8.14 -6.15 -3.55
N GLN A 214 8.03 -5.25 -4.52
CA GLN A 214 7.79 -3.82 -4.31
C GLN A 214 6.54 -3.34 -5.08
N GLY A 215 5.56 -4.23 -5.23
CA GLY A 215 4.37 -3.99 -6.05
C GLY A 215 3.09 -3.79 -5.26
N GLU A 216 2.01 -3.65 -6.01
CA GLU A 216 0.66 -3.58 -5.47
C GLU A 216 0.12 -4.97 -5.15
N ASP A 217 -0.73 -5.03 -4.13
CA ASP A 217 -1.47 -6.23 -3.76
C ASP A 217 -2.75 -6.41 -4.57
N PHE A 218 -2.96 -7.65 -5.02
CA PHE A 218 -4.16 -8.12 -5.70
C PHE A 218 -4.74 -9.32 -4.96
N LEU A 219 -6.05 -9.34 -4.75
CA LEU A 219 -6.74 -10.57 -4.36
C LEU A 219 -6.88 -11.47 -5.59
N TYR A 220 -6.46 -12.72 -5.45
CA TYR A 220 -6.50 -13.73 -6.49
C TYR A 220 -7.30 -14.96 -6.03
N ASP A 221 -8.30 -15.31 -6.82
CA ASP A 221 -9.06 -16.55 -6.72
C ASP A 221 -8.38 -17.62 -7.59
N GLU A 222 -7.73 -18.58 -6.94
CA GLU A 222 -6.94 -19.61 -7.64
C GLU A 222 -7.78 -20.61 -8.42
N ILE A 223 -9.08 -20.75 -8.10
CA ILE A 223 -9.97 -21.70 -8.77
C ILE A 223 -10.58 -21.07 -10.02
N ASN A 224 -11.13 -19.86 -9.90
CA ASN A 224 -11.83 -19.21 -11.00
C ASN A 224 -10.92 -18.30 -11.84
N GLY A 225 -9.70 -18.02 -11.37
CA GLY A 225 -8.79 -17.05 -11.98
C GLY A 225 -9.33 -15.63 -11.91
N TYR A 226 -10.15 -15.30 -10.90
CA TYR A 226 -10.65 -13.94 -10.68
C TYR A 226 -9.58 -13.10 -9.97
N VAL A 227 -9.46 -11.85 -10.40
CA VAL A 227 -8.46 -10.92 -9.86
C VAL A 227 -9.14 -9.62 -9.46
N PHE A 228 -8.80 -9.13 -8.27
CA PHE A 228 -9.25 -7.84 -7.78
C PHE A 228 -8.06 -6.98 -7.41
N LYS A 229 -8.10 -5.71 -7.82
CA LYS A 229 -7.30 -4.65 -7.21
C LYS A 229 -8.23 -3.86 -6.30
N GLU A 230 -8.06 -3.99 -4.99
CA GLU A 230 -9.02 -3.47 -4.03
C GLU A 230 -10.43 -4.02 -4.31
N ASP A 231 -11.39 -3.16 -4.63
CA ASP A 231 -12.74 -3.52 -5.06
C ASP A 231 -12.96 -3.46 -6.59
N TYR A 232 -11.91 -3.14 -7.36
CA TYR A 232 -11.93 -3.19 -8.81
C TYR A 232 -11.80 -4.64 -9.28
N PHE A 233 -12.90 -5.18 -9.79
CA PHE A 233 -12.92 -6.52 -10.40
C PHE A 233 -12.37 -6.43 -11.82
N PHE A 234 -11.35 -7.24 -12.13
CA PHE A 234 -10.93 -7.43 -13.50
C PHE A 234 -12.06 -8.02 -14.33
N ASP A 235 -11.97 -7.84 -15.64
CA ASP A 235 -13.02 -8.28 -16.56
C ASP A 235 -13.30 -9.78 -16.40
N ARG A 236 -14.49 -10.09 -15.89
CA ARG A 236 -14.93 -11.45 -15.56
C ARG A 236 -15.06 -12.31 -16.81
N GLU A 237 -15.46 -11.74 -17.94
CA GLU A 237 -15.65 -12.46 -19.21
C GLU A 237 -14.33 -12.99 -19.76
N LYS A 238 -13.22 -12.35 -19.37
CA LYS A 238 -11.85 -12.73 -19.72
C LYS A 238 -11.21 -13.68 -18.71
N SER A 239 -11.89 -14.05 -17.64
CA SER A 239 -11.38 -15.04 -16.70
C SER A 239 -11.50 -16.47 -17.28
N PRO A 240 -10.65 -17.43 -16.88
CA PRO A 240 -9.67 -17.34 -15.80
C PRO A 240 -8.38 -16.61 -16.22
N TYR A 241 -7.89 -15.75 -15.34
CA TYR A 241 -6.53 -15.22 -15.42
C TYR A 241 -5.56 -16.12 -14.65
N LYS A 242 -4.40 -16.38 -15.24
CA LYS A 242 -3.20 -16.85 -14.55
C LYS A 242 -2.39 -15.64 -14.13
N ALA A 243 -2.18 -15.47 -12.83
CA ALA A 243 -1.25 -14.48 -12.31
C ALA A 243 0.19 -15.03 -12.41
N LEU A 244 1.11 -14.22 -12.93
CA LEU A 244 2.53 -14.52 -13.03
C LEU A 244 3.33 -13.39 -12.37
N GLY A 245 4.48 -13.75 -11.82
CA GLY A 245 5.39 -12.80 -11.20
C GLY A 245 5.17 -12.59 -9.71
N ASN A 246 4.47 -13.52 -9.03
CA ASN A 246 4.18 -13.33 -7.62
C ASN A 246 5.47 -13.37 -6.78
N LYS A 247 5.73 -12.28 -6.06
CA LYS A 247 6.99 -11.94 -5.37
C LYS A 247 8.17 -11.68 -6.30
N GLY A 248 7.91 -11.43 -7.59
CA GLY A 248 8.92 -11.08 -8.58
C GLY A 248 9.60 -9.75 -8.28
N ASN A 249 10.85 -9.65 -8.70
CA ASN A 249 11.72 -8.49 -8.45
C ASN A 249 12.60 -8.10 -9.65
N HIS A 250 12.36 -8.73 -10.81
CA HIS A 250 12.83 -8.32 -12.14
C HIS A 250 11.69 -7.81 -13.02
N MET A 251 10.70 -7.15 -12.41
CA MET A 251 9.57 -6.55 -13.12
C MET A 251 8.95 -5.42 -12.30
N TYR A 252 8.23 -4.51 -12.97
CA TYR A 252 7.51 -3.39 -12.37
C TYR A 252 5.99 -3.51 -12.47
N SER A 253 5.49 -4.38 -13.34
CA SER A 253 4.07 -4.67 -13.52
C SER A 253 3.82 -6.16 -13.35
N MET A 254 2.89 -6.52 -12.48
CA MET A 254 2.43 -7.90 -12.36
C MET A 254 1.65 -8.31 -13.62
N ILE A 255 1.84 -9.55 -14.07
CA ILE A 255 1.32 -10.02 -15.35
C ILE A 255 0.17 -10.99 -15.13
N PHE A 256 -0.92 -10.78 -15.88
CA PHE A 256 -2.10 -11.62 -15.86
C PHE A 256 -2.37 -12.13 -17.27
N VAL A 257 -2.50 -13.44 -17.44
CA VAL A 257 -2.64 -14.07 -18.75
C VAL A 257 -3.93 -14.86 -18.81
N ASN A 258 -4.68 -14.76 -19.90
CA ASN A 258 -5.78 -15.67 -20.21
C ASN A 258 -5.59 -16.27 -21.62
N ASN A 259 -6.58 -16.98 -22.14
CA ASN A 259 -6.55 -17.54 -23.49
C ASN A 259 -6.45 -16.48 -24.62
N GLU A 260 -6.92 -15.26 -24.40
CA GLU A 260 -6.95 -14.19 -25.40
C GLU A 260 -5.71 -13.30 -25.39
N GLY A 261 -5.09 -13.08 -24.23
CA GLY A 261 -4.19 -11.95 -24.05
C GLY A 261 -3.31 -11.98 -22.80
N ILE A 262 -2.38 -11.04 -22.81
CA ILE A 262 -1.52 -10.67 -21.69
C ILE A 262 -1.96 -9.31 -21.18
N TYR A 263 -2.14 -9.17 -19.88
CA TYR A 263 -2.71 -8.01 -19.23
C TYR A 263 -1.87 -7.57 -18.04
N TYR A 264 -2.00 -6.29 -17.69
CA TYR A 264 -1.43 -5.69 -16.49
C TYR A 264 -2.39 -4.63 -15.95
N TYR A 265 -2.29 -4.35 -14.65
CA TYR A 265 -3.02 -3.24 -14.06
C TYR A 265 -2.20 -1.96 -14.12
N ASP A 266 -2.73 -0.94 -14.77
CA ASP A 266 -2.09 0.38 -14.83
C ASP A 266 -2.50 1.19 -13.59
N ASN A 267 -1.56 1.42 -12.69
CA ASN A 267 -1.79 2.16 -11.44
C ASN A 267 -2.12 3.65 -11.68
N GLN A 268 -1.62 4.23 -12.76
CA GLN A 268 -1.86 5.63 -13.09
C GLN A 268 -3.29 5.80 -13.59
N GLU A 269 -3.73 4.89 -14.45
CA GLU A 269 -5.08 4.88 -15.05
C GLU A 269 -6.12 4.14 -14.20
N LYS A 270 -5.68 3.44 -13.14
CA LYS A 270 -6.49 2.61 -12.24
C LYS A 270 -7.41 1.63 -12.98
N LYS A 271 -6.85 0.94 -13.98
CA LYS A 271 -7.61 -0.02 -14.80
C LYS A 271 -6.75 -1.13 -15.37
N LEU A 272 -7.38 -2.26 -15.68
CA LEU A 272 -6.77 -3.35 -16.43
C LEU A 272 -6.49 -2.90 -17.88
N LYS A 273 -5.27 -3.16 -18.36
CA LYS A 273 -4.86 -2.91 -19.74
C LYS A 273 -4.34 -4.21 -20.38
N ARG A 274 -4.56 -4.34 -21.68
CA ARG A 274 -4.03 -5.43 -22.50
C ARG A 274 -2.68 -5.02 -23.08
N ALA A 275 -1.65 -5.82 -22.84
CA ALA A 275 -0.32 -5.66 -23.40
C ALA A 275 -0.20 -6.28 -24.80
N GLY A 276 -0.92 -7.37 -25.05
CA GLY A 276 -0.88 -8.07 -26.33
C GLY A 276 -1.74 -9.32 -26.35
N ASN A 277 -1.64 -10.08 -27.45
CA ASN A 277 -2.23 -11.41 -27.57
C ASN A 277 -1.52 -12.40 -26.65
N ASN A 278 -2.19 -13.48 -26.27
CA ASN A 278 -1.52 -14.60 -25.61
C ASN A 278 -0.57 -15.27 -26.63
N ILE A 279 0.71 -15.39 -26.26
CA ILE A 279 1.77 -15.97 -27.07
C ILE A 279 2.23 -17.35 -26.57
N PHE A 280 1.66 -17.82 -25.46
CA PHE A 280 2.11 -19.01 -24.75
C PHE A 280 1.32 -20.24 -25.18
N ILE A 281 1.96 -21.40 -25.09
CA ILE A 281 1.40 -22.69 -25.51
C ILE A 281 1.02 -23.50 -24.27
N GLY A 282 -0.27 -23.78 -24.10
CA GLY A 282 -0.75 -24.67 -23.05
C GLY A 282 -0.63 -24.10 -21.63
N ASN A 283 -0.07 -24.87 -20.69
CA ASN A 283 -0.08 -24.52 -19.27
C ASN A 283 1.12 -23.67 -18.87
N LEU A 284 0.86 -22.66 -18.03
CA LEU A 284 1.88 -21.77 -17.49
C LEU A 284 2.27 -22.18 -16.05
N GLU A 285 3.56 -22.43 -15.86
CA GLU A 285 4.17 -22.84 -14.59
C GLU A 285 5.34 -21.92 -14.22
N GLU A 286 5.38 -21.42 -12.99
CA GLU A 286 6.48 -20.60 -12.51
C GLU A 286 7.65 -21.50 -12.10
N VAL A 287 8.82 -21.30 -12.69
CA VAL A 287 10.10 -21.89 -12.25
C VAL A 287 10.56 -21.17 -10.99
N ASN A 288 10.46 -19.83 -11.02
CA ASN A 288 10.60 -18.93 -9.88
C ASN A 288 9.77 -17.65 -10.17
N PRO A 289 9.71 -16.67 -9.25
CA PRO A 289 8.93 -15.45 -9.48
C PRO A 289 9.31 -14.62 -10.71
N ASN A 290 10.48 -14.82 -11.31
CA ASN A 290 10.96 -14.04 -12.46
C ASN A 290 11.02 -14.86 -13.76
N ILE A 291 10.86 -16.19 -13.69
CA ILE A 291 11.09 -17.14 -14.78
C ILE A 291 9.96 -18.17 -14.77
N PHE A 292 9.37 -18.42 -15.92
CA PHE A 292 8.24 -19.33 -16.06
C PHE A 292 8.32 -20.11 -17.37
N THR A 293 7.57 -21.19 -17.46
CA THR A 293 7.49 -22.03 -18.65
C THR A 293 6.07 -22.15 -19.15
N ASP A 294 5.93 -22.31 -20.45
CA ASP A 294 4.73 -22.89 -21.04
C ASP A 294 4.95 -24.41 -21.32
N ASP A 295 4.12 -25.04 -22.13
CA ASP A 295 4.27 -26.47 -22.47
C ASP A 295 5.55 -26.78 -23.27
N GLU A 296 6.18 -25.81 -23.92
CA GLU A 296 7.33 -26.00 -24.82
C GLU A 296 8.58 -25.17 -24.50
N ASN A 297 8.40 -24.00 -23.90
CA ASN A 297 9.34 -22.88 -23.90
C ASN A 297 9.55 -22.37 -22.46
N ILE A 298 10.71 -21.77 -22.23
CA ILE A 298 11.04 -21.04 -21.00
C ILE A 298 11.12 -19.53 -21.31
N TYR A 299 10.56 -18.74 -20.40
CA TYR A 299 10.47 -17.29 -20.49
C TYR A 299 10.96 -16.65 -19.19
N TYR A 300 11.35 -15.39 -19.28
CA TYR A 300 11.70 -14.60 -18.11
C TYR A 300 11.19 -13.18 -18.25
N PHE A 301 10.97 -12.55 -17.10
CA PHE A 301 10.66 -11.13 -17.01
C PHE A 301 11.95 -10.33 -16.91
N HIS A 302 11.96 -9.16 -17.53
CA HIS A 302 13.02 -8.18 -17.38
C HIS A 302 12.40 -6.81 -17.12
N GLY A 303 12.86 -6.14 -16.07
CA GLY A 303 12.38 -4.82 -15.68
C GLY A 303 13.47 -3.79 -15.90
N TYR A 304 13.09 -2.58 -16.27
CA TYR A 304 14.02 -1.46 -16.27
C TYR A 304 13.29 -0.14 -16.07
N GLU A 305 14.00 0.85 -15.51
CA GLU A 305 13.53 2.23 -15.48
C GLU A 305 14.15 3.01 -16.64
N MET A 306 13.34 3.73 -17.40
CA MET A 306 13.82 4.70 -18.38
C MET A 306 13.56 6.11 -17.85
N ARG A 307 14.63 6.90 -17.67
CA ARG A 307 14.54 8.30 -17.24
C ARG A 307 14.96 9.22 -18.37
N GLU A 308 14.01 9.97 -18.93
CA GLU A 308 14.33 11.06 -19.84
C GLU A 308 14.63 12.34 -19.06
N ARG A 309 15.81 12.93 -19.29
CA ARG A 309 16.26 14.17 -18.64
C ARG A 309 15.21 15.28 -18.81
N TYR A 310 14.71 15.79 -17.68
CA TYR A 310 13.65 16.83 -17.60
C TYR A 310 12.25 16.43 -18.08
N LYS A 311 11.97 15.13 -18.28
CA LYS A 311 10.67 14.69 -18.80
C LYS A 311 9.98 13.65 -17.93
N LYS A 312 10.13 12.37 -18.28
CA LYS A 312 9.32 11.27 -17.76
C LYS A 312 10.23 10.17 -17.27
N THR A 313 9.81 9.55 -16.17
CA THR A 313 10.29 8.24 -15.76
C THR A 313 9.25 7.24 -16.21
N SER A 314 9.68 6.16 -16.86
CA SER A 314 8.83 5.00 -17.11
C SER A 314 9.40 3.78 -16.42
N ARG A 315 8.50 2.96 -15.90
CA ARG A 315 8.82 1.67 -15.31
C ARG A 315 8.31 0.59 -16.24
N ASN A 316 9.24 -0.13 -16.84
CA ASN A 316 8.97 -1.00 -17.96
C ASN A 316 9.11 -2.45 -17.53
N THR A 317 8.22 -3.32 -18.01
CA THR A 317 8.27 -4.77 -17.82
C THR A 317 8.24 -5.42 -19.19
N GLU A 318 9.21 -6.28 -19.45
CA GLU A 318 9.33 -7.02 -20.69
C GLU A 318 9.25 -8.52 -20.42
N ILE A 319 8.76 -9.26 -21.41
CA ILE A 319 8.75 -10.72 -21.40
C ILE A 319 9.64 -11.20 -22.53
N TYR A 320 10.65 -11.99 -22.16
CA TYR A 320 11.61 -12.57 -23.09
C TYR A 320 11.38 -14.07 -23.22
N TYR A 321 11.44 -14.56 -24.45
CA TYR A 321 11.64 -15.96 -24.73
C TYR A 321 13.13 -16.28 -24.54
N LEU A 322 13.44 -17.25 -23.68
CA LEU A 322 14.82 -17.70 -23.46
C LEU A 322 15.17 -18.82 -24.46
N ASP A 323 14.45 -19.94 -24.41
CA ASP A 323 14.68 -21.09 -25.28
C ASP A 323 13.54 -22.12 -25.14
N LYS A 324 13.63 -23.25 -25.86
CA LYS A 324 12.85 -24.46 -25.57
C LYS A 324 13.18 -24.96 -24.17
N LYS A 325 12.16 -25.33 -23.40
CA LYS A 325 12.29 -25.78 -22.01
C LYS A 325 12.98 -27.14 -21.86
N VAL A 326 12.97 -27.94 -22.93
CA VAL A 326 13.63 -29.25 -22.93
C VAL A 326 15.13 -29.11 -22.65
N ASN A 327 15.69 -30.10 -21.94
CA ASN A 327 17.10 -30.19 -21.57
C ASN A 327 17.63 -29.16 -20.57
N TRP A 328 16.79 -28.23 -20.09
CA TRP A 328 17.13 -27.43 -18.91
C TRP A 328 17.05 -28.29 -17.65
N LYS A 329 18.08 -28.23 -16.80
CA LYS A 329 18.13 -28.95 -15.53
C LYS A 329 18.55 -28.01 -14.41
N LYS A 330 17.79 -27.99 -13.31
CA LYS A 330 18.22 -27.32 -12.09
C LYS A 330 19.36 -28.10 -11.45
N VAL A 331 20.46 -27.43 -11.17
CA VAL A 331 21.66 -28.02 -10.54
C VAL A 331 21.63 -27.80 -9.03
N ALA A 332 21.42 -26.56 -8.60
CA ALA A 332 21.42 -26.18 -7.18
C ALA A 332 20.64 -24.89 -6.92
N ASP A 333 20.22 -24.71 -5.67
CA ASP A 333 19.72 -23.45 -5.13
C ASP A 333 20.86 -22.70 -4.42
N ILE A 334 20.85 -21.36 -4.48
CA ILE A 334 21.81 -20.50 -3.78
C ILE A 334 21.12 -19.85 -2.59
N GLY A 335 21.59 -20.18 -1.37
CA GLY A 335 20.99 -19.75 -0.11
C GLY A 335 19.51 -20.10 -0.05
N ASP A 336 19.19 -21.39 -0.21
CA ASP A 336 17.82 -21.92 -0.19
C ASP A 336 16.88 -21.26 -1.22
N GLY A 337 17.46 -20.79 -2.33
CA GLY A 337 16.73 -20.15 -3.43
C GLY A 337 16.47 -18.67 -3.21
N VAL A 338 16.88 -18.11 -2.06
CA VAL A 338 16.72 -16.68 -1.75
C VAL A 338 17.55 -15.81 -2.69
N HIS A 339 18.78 -16.24 -3.01
CA HIS A 339 19.66 -15.46 -3.88
C HIS A 339 19.49 -15.85 -5.35
N GLY A 340 19.15 -17.10 -5.63
CA GLY A 340 18.90 -17.56 -6.99
C GLY A 340 19.12 -19.04 -7.12
N SER A 341 19.35 -19.51 -8.34
CA SER A 341 19.58 -20.92 -8.63
C SER A 341 20.51 -21.13 -9.82
N ILE A 342 21.21 -22.26 -9.83
CA ILE A 342 22.09 -22.68 -10.92
C ILE A 342 21.35 -23.68 -11.80
N TRP A 343 21.42 -23.45 -13.10
CA TRP A 343 20.80 -24.28 -14.13
C TRP A 343 21.80 -24.69 -15.19
N GLN A 344 21.59 -25.84 -15.79
CA GLN A 344 22.44 -26.39 -16.84
C GLN A 344 21.63 -26.61 -18.12
N LYS A 345 22.25 -26.29 -19.26
CA LYS A 345 21.78 -26.69 -20.58
C LYS A 345 22.96 -27.10 -21.46
N GLY A 346 23.01 -28.38 -21.80
CA GLY A 346 24.20 -28.96 -22.45
C GLY A 346 25.42 -28.77 -21.55
N ASP A 347 26.50 -28.22 -22.12
CA ASP A 347 27.75 -27.98 -21.40
C ASP A 347 27.81 -26.60 -20.70
N LYS A 348 26.74 -25.80 -20.81
CA LYS A 348 26.68 -24.45 -20.24
C LYS A 348 25.91 -24.42 -18.92
N HIS A 349 26.33 -23.51 -18.05
CA HIS A 349 25.68 -23.22 -16.78
C HIS A 349 25.18 -21.78 -16.73
N TYR A 350 24.06 -21.60 -16.03
CA TYR A 350 23.35 -20.33 -15.93
C TYR A 350 22.98 -20.07 -14.49
N TYR A 351 23.11 -18.81 -14.08
CA TYR A 351 22.61 -18.28 -12.82
C TYR A 351 21.29 -17.55 -13.07
N PHE A 352 20.23 -18.04 -12.43
CA PHE A 352 18.89 -17.43 -12.43
C PHE A 352 18.74 -16.62 -11.15
N ASP A 353 18.69 -15.29 -11.29
CA ASP A 353 18.74 -14.35 -10.18
C ASP A 353 17.39 -14.19 -9.46
N ASN A 354 17.44 -14.12 -8.13
CA ASN A 354 16.32 -13.77 -7.26
C ASN A 354 16.64 -12.58 -6.33
N LEU A 355 17.78 -11.91 -6.49
CA LEU A 355 18.17 -10.74 -5.70
C LEU A 355 17.41 -9.48 -6.10
N GLY A 356 16.97 -9.42 -7.36
CA GLY A 356 16.21 -8.32 -7.93
C GLY A 356 17.11 -7.21 -8.44
N MET A 357 16.47 -6.24 -9.12
CA MET A 357 17.17 -5.21 -9.85
C MET A 357 17.82 -4.17 -8.93
N ASP A 358 19.11 -3.88 -9.16
CA ASP A 358 19.80 -2.72 -8.60
C ASP A 358 20.81 -2.13 -9.60
N SER A 359 21.75 -1.31 -9.11
CA SER A 359 22.75 -0.68 -9.99
C SER A 359 23.68 -1.68 -10.68
N THR A 360 23.91 -2.85 -10.06
CA THR A 360 24.84 -3.88 -10.53
C THR A 360 24.10 -5.08 -11.12
N ILE A 361 23.04 -5.55 -10.45
CA ILE A 361 22.21 -6.66 -10.92
C ILE A 361 21.09 -6.08 -11.77
N GLN A 362 21.23 -6.17 -13.08
CA GLN A 362 20.25 -5.63 -14.03
C GLN A 362 19.46 -6.72 -14.76
N ASP A 363 20.00 -7.94 -14.79
CA ASP A 363 19.44 -9.04 -15.58
C ASP A 363 18.92 -10.17 -14.69
N THR A 364 17.95 -10.89 -15.24
CA THR A 364 17.31 -12.04 -14.58
C THR A 364 18.13 -13.31 -14.74
N ILE A 365 18.91 -13.41 -15.81
CA ILE A 365 19.65 -14.63 -16.19
C ILE A 365 21.05 -14.27 -16.68
N TYR A 366 22.05 -14.94 -16.10
CA TYR A 366 23.45 -14.82 -16.47
C TYR A 366 24.01 -16.18 -16.90
N GLU A 367 24.80 -16.23 -17.98
CA GLU A 367 25.65 -17.37 -18.32
C GLU A 367 26.92 -17.32 -17.47
N ILE A 368 27.32 -18.46 -16.91
CA ILE A 368 28.52 -18.61 -16.09
C ILE A 368 29.68 -19.00 -17.01
N THR A 369 30.71 -18.18 -17.07
CA THR A 369 31.75 -18.31 -18.10
C THR A 369 32.89 -19.25 -17.74
N ASP A 370 33.07 -19.57 -16.45
CA ASP A 370 34.19 -20.36 -15.96
C ASP A 370 33.81 -21.28 -14.78
N GLU A 371 34.53 -22.41 -14.70
CA GLU A 371 34.32 -23.46 -13.70
C GLU A 371 34.63 -22.98 -12.28
N ASP A 372 35.54 -22.03 -12.08
CA ASP A 372 35.86 -21.50 -10.74
C ASP A 372 34.66 -20.74 -10.17
N THR A 373 34.01 -19.93 -11.00
CA THR A 373 32.79 -19.18 -10.65
C THR A 373 31.63 -20.13 -10.39
N LEU A 374 31.44 -21.15 -11.24
CA LEU A 374 30.45 -22.20 -11.02
C LEU A 374 30.70 -22.93 -9.68
N GLY A 375 31.92 -23.38 -9.46
CA GLY A 375 32.34 -24.05 -8.24
C GLY A 375 32.15 -23.17 -7.00
N TYR A 376 32.39 -21.87 -7.10
CA TYR A 376 32.10 -20.94 -6.00
C TYR A 376 30.60 -20.88 -5.69
N LEU A 377 29.76 -20.67 -6.70
CA LEU A 377 28.31 -20.52 -6.52
C LEU A 377 27.65 -21.82 -6.02
N LEU A 378 28.19 -22.99 -6.37
CA LEU A 378 27.73 -24.29 -5.87
C LEU A 378 28.12 -24.56 -4.42
N ASN A 379 29.28 -24.07 -3.97
CA ASN A 379 29.83 -24.39 -2.64
C ASN A 379 29.60 -23.28 -1.60
N ASN A 380 29.29 -22.05 -2.03
CA ASN A 380 29.19 -20.90 -1.14
C ASN A 380 27.81 -20.26 -1.23
N SER A 381 27.01 -20.44 -0.18
CA SER A 381 25.62 -19.98 -0.15
C SER A 381 25.54 -18.47 0.10
N GLY A 382 25.25 -17.70 -0.95
CA GLY A 382 24.57 -16.41 -0.78
C GLY A 382 25.43 -15.18 -0.46
N ASN A 383 26.72 -15.18 -0.80
CA ASN A 383 27.49 -13.95 -0.77
C ASN A 383 27.10 -13.02 -1.94
N VAL A 384 26.16 -12.10 -1.67
CA VAL A 384 25.63 -11.14 -2.64
C VAL A 384 26.72 -10.25 -3.24
N ASP A 385 27.66 -9.77 -2.42
CA ASP A 385 28.75 -8.92 -2.88
C ASP A 385 29.64 -9.68 -3.87
N LYS A 386 29.84 -10.99 -3.64
CA LYS A 386 30.63 -11.81 -4.57
C LYS A 386 29.90 -12.07 -5.89
N ILE A 387 28.59 -12.28 -5.85
CA ILE A 387 27.78 -12.39 -7.09
C ILE A 387 27.90 -11.10 -7.91
N LYS A 388 27.79 -9.94 -7.25
CA LYS A 388 27.97 -8.62 -7.89
C LYS A 388 29.37 -8.47 -8.50
N GLU A 389 30.41 -8.87 -7.76
CA GLU A 389 31.79 -8.86 -8.27
C GLU A 389 31.95 -9.74 -9.52
N PHE A 390 31.29 -10.91 -9.57
CA PHE A 390 31.32 -11.77 -10.75
C PHE A 390 30.60 -11.15 -11.95
N ILE A 391 29.52 -10.41 -11.75
CA ILE A 391 28.85 -9.64 -12.82
C ILE A 391 29.78 -8.54 -13.33
N GLU A 392 30.33 -7.72 -12.42
CA GLU A 392 31.20 -6.58 -12.78
C GLU A 392 32.47 -7.01 -13.53
N ASN A 393 33.03 -8.17 -13.17
CA ASN A 393 34.22 -8.73 -13.82
C ASN A 393 33.91 -9.58 -15.07
N GLY A 394 32.65 -9.65 -15.51
CA GLY A 394 32.25 -10.36 -16.73
C GLY A 394 32.31 -11.89 -16.62
N LYS A 395 32.27 -12.44 -15.40
CA LYS A 395 32.19 -13.88 -15.13
C LYS A 395 30.76 -14.42 -15.13
N LEU A 396 29.81 -13.52 -14.85
CA LEU A 396 28.38 -13.70 -15.06
C LEU A 396 27.97 -12.75 -16.19
N ILE A 397 27.80 -13.28 -17.40
CA ILE A 397 27.46 -12.48 -18.59
C ILE A 397 25.97 -12.55 -18.86
N GLN A 398 25.38 -11.41 -19.24
CA GLN A 398 23.97 -11.34 -19.61
C GLN A 398 23.64 -12.34 -20.72
N THR A 399 22.56 -13.12 -20.53
CA THR A 399 22.01 -13.95 -21.60
C THR A 399 21.03 -13.13 -22.44
N ALA A 400 21.14 -13.21 -23.77
CA ALA A 400 20.22 -12.55 -24.68
C ALA A 400 19.07 -13.48 -25.08
N GLY A 401 17.89 -13.28 -24.47
CA GLY A 401 16.64 -13.84 -24.98
C GLY A 401 16.05 -13.01 -26.12
N GLU A 402 14.97 -13.50 -26.73
CA GLU A 402 14.19 -12.76 -27.72
C GLU A 402 13.01 -12.04 -27.04
N LYS A 403 12.97 -10.70 -27.09
CA LYS A 403 11.84 -9.93 -26.55
C LYS A 403 10.55 -10.28 -27.29
N LYS A 404 9.50 -10.59 -26.53
CA LYS A 404 8.17 -10.90 -27.07
C LYS A 404 7.12 -9.86 -26.72
N VAL A 405 7.20 -9.28 -25.52
CA VAL A 405 6.22 -8.32 -25.01
C VAL A 405 6.94 -7.19 -24.28
N GLU A 406 6.42 -5.98 -24.40
CA GLU A 406 6.87 -4.80 -23.66
C GLU A 406 5.66 -4.07 -23.07
N ILE A 407 5.75 -3.74 -21.79
CA ILE A 407 4.78 -2.94 -21.05
C ILE A 407 5.52 -1.75 -20.49
N ALA A 408 5.23 -0.57 -21.03
CA ALA A 408 5.77 0.69 -20.54
C ALA A 408 4.70 1.45 -19.76
N VAL A 409 4.94 1.67 -18.47
CA VAL A 409 4.08 2.50 -17.62
C VAL A 409 4.80 3.80 -17.32
N GLU A 410 4.32 4.89 -17.91
CA GLU A 410 4.85 6.22 -17.66
C GLU A 410 4.27 6.80 -16.36
N ASP A 411 5.10 7.41 -15.52
CA ASP A 411 4.61 8.21 -14.40
C ASP A 411 3.82 9.42 -14.92
N LYS A 412 2.64 9.68 -14.34
CA LYS A 412 1.82 10.83 -14.72
C LYS A 412 2.59 12.14 -14.51
N LYS A 413 2.66 12.96 -15.56
CA LYS A 413 2.96 14.39 -15.41
C LYS A 413 1.80 15.06 -14.67
N ILE A 414 2.11 16.02 -13.80
CA ILE A 414 1.13 17.04 -13.39
C ILE A 414 0.59 17.66 -14.70
N PRO A 415 -0.70 17.50 -15.02
CA PRO A 415 -1.23 17.97 -16.28
C PRO A 415 -1.08 19.49 -16.39
N ASP A 416 -0.87 20.01 -17.60
CA ASP A 416 -0.51 21.42 -17.78
C ASP A 416 -1.61 22.37 -17.29
N ASN A 417 -2.87 21.92 -17.29
CA ASN A 417 -3.96 22.66 -16.65
C ASN A 417 -3.70 22.83 -15.14
N GLU A 418 -3.34 21.78 -14.40
CA GLU A 418 -2.99 21.85 -12.98
C GLU A 418 -1.80 22.77 -12.73
N LYS A 419 -0.85 22.88 -13.67
CA LYS A 419 0.22 23.89 -13.59
C LYS A 419 -0.30 25.32 -13.74
N TRP A 420 -1.20 25.58 -14.68
CA TRP A 420 -1.83 26.90 -14.83
C TRP A 420 -2.70 27.26 -13.62
N TRP A 421 -3.46 26.30 -13.08
CA TRP A 421 -4.20 26.45 -11.83
C TRP A 421 -3.26 26.71 -10.65
N PHE A 422 -2.12 26.02 -10.57
CA PHE A 422 -1.08 26.23 -9.57
C PHE A 422 -0.45 27.63 -9.65
N LEU A 423 -0.13 28.10 -10.86
CA LEU A 423 0.36 29.46 -11.11
C LEU A 423 -0.69 30.52 -10.75
N GLY A 424 -1.96 30.27 -11.06
CA GLY A 424 -3.08 31.12 -10.65
C GLY A 424 -3.24 31.18 -9.14
N ALA A 425 -3.16 30.03 -8.45
CA ALA A 425 -3.19 29.95 -6.99
C ALA A 425 -2.01 30.72 -6.35
N LEU A 426 -0.80 30.60 -6.92
CA LEU A 426 0.37 31.38 -6.52
C LEU A 426 0.17 32.89 -6.68
N ALA A 427 -0.43 33.33 -7.79
CA ALA A 427 -0.74 34.74 -8.01
C ALA A 427 -1.76 35.27 -6.99
N VAL A 428 -2.81 34.50 -6.67
CA VAL A 428 -3.78 34.85 -5.63
C VAL A 428 -3.10 34.94 -4.26
N VAL A 429 -2.21 34.00 -3.93
CA VAL A 429 -1.43 34.06 -2.67
C VAL A 429 -0.57 35.32 -2.62
N PHE A 430 0.14 35.64 -3.72
CA PHE A 430 0.94 36.85 -3.79
C PHE A 430 0.09 38.10 -3.49
N VAL A 431 -1.11 38.20 -4.08
CA VAL A 431 -2.06 39.29 -3.80
C VAL A 431 -2.51 39.29 -2.33
N VAL A 432 -2.87 38.13 -1.75
CA VAL A 432 -3.30 38.03 -0.34
C VAL A 432 -2.17 38.44 0.60
N VAL A 433 -0.94 38.00 0.36
CA VAL A 433 0.24 38.37 1.16
C VAL A 433 0.51 39.87 1.06
N VAL A 434 0.41 40.47 -0.14
CA VAL A 434 0.55 41.92 -0.32
C VAL A 434 -0.53 42.69 0.45
N ILE A 435 -1.79 42.26 0.39
CA ILE A 435 -2.89 42.89 1.14
C ILE A 435 -2.67 42.79 2.65
N LEU A 436 -2.28 41.62 3.17
CA LEU A 436 -1.99 41.43 4.60
C LEU A 436 -0.84 42.34 5.05
N ARG A 437 0.21 42.46 4.23
CA ARG A 437 1.37 43.33 4.51
C ARG A 437 1.04 44.82 4.48
N ILE A 438 0.09 45.24 3.64
CA ILE A 438 -0.41 46.62 3.65
C ILE A 438 -1.21 46.91 4.94
N LYS A 439 -2.00 45.94 5.42
CA LYS A 439 -2.76 46.05 6.66
C LYS A 439 -1.90 46.04 7.93
N GLU A 440 -0.73 45.40 7.93
CA GLU A 440 0.21 45.45 9.08
C GLU A 440 0.99 46.77 9.15
N ASN A 441 1.06 47.53 8.04
CA ASN A 441 1.76 48.82 7.96
C ASN A 441 0.81 50.03 8.12
N GLN A 442 -0.46 49.80 8.46
CA GLN A 442 -1.44 50.80 8.89
C GLN A 442 -1.73 50.59 10.37
#